data_AF-A0A6V7J6Z7-F1
#
_entry.id   AF-A0A6V7J6Z7-F1
#
_cell.length_a   1.000
_cell.length_b   1.000
_cell.length_c   1.000
_cell.angle_alpha   90.00
_cell.angle_beta   90.00
_cell.angle_gamma   90.00
#
_symmetry.space_group_name_H-M   'P 1'
#
loop_
_entity.id
_entity.type
_entity.pdbx_description
1 polymer ?
#
loop_
_entity_poly.entity_id
_entity_poly.type
_entity_poly.pdbx_seq_one_letter_code
_entity_poly.pdbx_strand_id
1 'polypeptide(L)'
;FKLDDCLGGSSPTIHQRAIKRIYGDKAQDIIDGLKKNPVVAVPVVLRRLKNKEEEWREAQKGFNKIWREQNEKYYLKSLDHQGINFKQNDVKALRSKSLFNEIEALLDEGDHHENGGPHMVLPYKDKSVLDDAANLLIHHVKRQTAIHKEDKQRIKLLLRHFIPDLFFHPRQELSDDERDDDDDKDDSPSGSQSLTTLGLQGSRNKVATSTSSSISKNESDIKVPVHALSDDPEEAYTLFMGSNNWYLFLRLHHILCERLTKMYDRAVALADEEAAYKQQRKESAAVALRLKPK
;
A
#
# COMPACT_ATOMS: atom_id res chain seq x y z
N PHE A 1 -40.48 13.72 61.13
CA PHE A 1 -39.72 14.40 60.05
C PHE A 1 -40.32 14.00 58.71
N LYS A 2 -40.55 14.95 57.78
CA LYS A 2 -41.10 14.71 56.43
C LYS A 2 -40.16 15.32 55.40
N LEU A 3 -40.01 14.69 54.23
CA LEU A 3 -39.22 15.21 53.12
C LEU A 3 -40.04 16.20 52.29
N ASP A 4 -39.40 17.26 51.80
CA ASP A 4 -39.97 18.25 50.88
C ASP A 4 -39.91 17.76 49.43
N ASP A 5 -40.36 18.58 48.48
CA ASP A 5 -40.37 18.23 47.06
C ASP A 5 -38.96 18.04 46.47
N CYS A 6 -37.96 18.62 47.12
CA CYS A 6 -36.55 18.47 46.77
C CYS A 6 -35.95 17.15 47.27
N LEU A 7 -36.67 16.39 48.10
CA LEU A 7 -36.23 15.12 48.70
C LEU A 7 -34.85 15.24 49.38
N GLY A 8 -34.55 16.42 49.95
CA GLY A 8 -33.26 16.73 50.58
C GLY A 8 -32.13 17.19 49.65
N GLY A 9 -32.41 17.40 48.36
CA GLY A 9 -31.48 17.98 47.37
C GLY A 9 -31.69 19.48 47.13
N SER A 10 -31.03 20.02 46.10
CA SER A 10 -31.18 21.43 45.67
C SER A 10 -32.24 21.63 44.58
N SER A 11 -32.79 20.56 44.01
CA SER A 11 -33.80 20.61 42.97
C SER A 11 -34.76 19.43 43.06
N PRO A 12 -36.07 19.64 42.86
CA PRO A 12 -37.05 18.54 42.81
C PRO A 12 -36.81 17.62 41.60
N THR A 13 -36.15 18.10 40.55
CA THR A 13 -36.11 17.39 39.26
C THR A 13 -35.14 16.22 39.22
N ILE A 14 -33.96 16.34 39.84
CA ILE A 14 -32.88 15.36 39.69
C ILE A 14 -33.26 14.02 40.33
N HIS A 15 -33.66 14.05 41.62
CA HIS A 15 -34.03 12.86 42.36
C HIS A 15 -35.33 12.25 41.84
N GLN A 16 -36.34 13.07 41.53
CA GLN A 16 -37.60 12.57 40.98
C GLN A 16 -37.41 11.90 39.61
N ARG A 17 -36.56 12.45 38.72
CA ARG A 17 -36.23 11.81 37.44
C ARG A 17 -35.47 10.49 37.62
N ALA A 18 -34.53 10.43 38.56
CA ALA A 18 -33.81 9.20 38.87
C ALA A 18 -34.76 8.11 39.38
N ILE A 19 -35.68 8.46 40.29
CA ILE A 19 -36.71 7.54 40.79
C ILE A 19 -37.65 7.12 39.66
N LYS A 20 -38.09 8.06 38.81
CA LYS A 20 -38.93 7.75 37.64
C LYS A 20 -38.26 6.80 36.65
N ARG A 21 -36.94 6.92 36.45
CA ARG A 21 -36.17 6.03 35.58
C ARG A 21 -36.09 4.58 36.11
N ILE A 22 -36.22 4.37 37.41
CA ILE A 22 -36.14 3.04 38.05
C ILE A 22 -37.52 2.42 38.27
N TYR A 23 -38.50 3.24 38.66
CA TYR A 23 -39.82 2.79 39.10
C TYR A 23 -40.93 2.99 38.06
N GLY A 24 -40.66 3.69 36.95
CA GLY A 24 -41.61 3.89 35.85
C GLY A 24 -42.92 4.51 36.34
N ASP A 25 -44.02 3.85 36.04
CA ASP A 25 -45.38 4.34 36.36
C ASP A 25 -45.65 4.40 37.88
N LYS A 26 -44.97 3.58 38.68
CA LYS A 26 -45.09 3.58 40.15
C LYS A 26 -44.28 4.70 40.83
N ALA A 27 -43.55 5.50 40.06
CA ALA A 27 -42.64 6.49 40.63
C ALA A 27 -43.35 7.53 41.50
N GLN A 28 -44.58 7.93 41.13
CA GLN A 28 -45.36 8.89 41.90
C GLN A 28 -45.70 8.33 43.30
N ASP A 29 -46.16 7.09 43.37
CA ASP A 29 -46.47 6.41 44.64
C ASP A 29 -45.22 6.27 45.54
N ILE A 30 -44.05 6.02 44.93
CA ILE A 30 -42.77 5.93 45.64
C ILE A 30 -42.34 7.30 46.17
N ILE A 31 -42.50 8.37 45.38
CA ILE A 31 -42.19 9.74 45.81
C ILE A 31 -43.12 10.15 46.97
N ASP A 32 -44.41 9.84 46.88
CA ASP A 32 -45.37 10.14 47.94
C ASP A 32 -45.07 9.33 49.22
N GLY A 33 -44.63 8.07 49.06
CA GLY A 33 -44.15 7.24 50.17
C GLY A 33 -42.91 7.80 50.86
N LEU A 34 -41.95 8.33 50.09
CA LEU A 34 -40.76 9.00 50.62
C LEU A 34 -41.12 10.26 51.43
N LYS A 35 -42.09 11.05 50.97
CA LYS A 35 -42.57 12.25 51.68
C LYS A 35 -43.35 11.92 52.96
N LYS A 36 -44.23 10.91 52.90
CA LYS A 36 -45.12 10.53 54.01
C LYS A 36 -44.36 9.79 55.12
N ASN A 37 -43.59 8.77 54.79
CA ASN A 37 -42.92 7.87 55.73
C ASN A 37 -41.43 7.65 55.38
N PRO A 38 -40.58 8.68 55.52
CA PRO A 38 -39.18 8.62 55.08
C PRO A 38 -38.36 7.53 55.78
N VAL A 39 -38.61 7.27 57.06
CA VAL A 39 -37.87 6.26 57.86
C VAL A 39 -38.00 4.84 57.26
N VAL A 40 -39.14 4.54 56.63
CA VAL A 40 -39.41 3.22 56.03
C VAL A 40 -39.08 3.21 54.54
N ALA A 41 -39.45 4.27 53.80
CA ALA A 41 -39.29 4.32 52.35
C ALA A 41 -37.84 4.57 51.91
N VAL A 42 -37.08 5.42 52.62
CA VAL A 42 -35.72 5.80 52.22
C VAL A 42 -34.77 4.60 52.19
N PRO A 43 -34.70 3.71 53.21
CA PRO A 43 -33.79 2.56 53.17
C PRO A 43 -34.06 1.61 51.98
N VAL A 44 -35.33 1.44 51.60
CA VAL A 44 -35.74 0.56 50.50
C VAL A 44 -35.37 1.18 49.15
N VAL A 45 -35.74 2.44 48.93
CA VAL A 45 -35.46 3.15 47.66
C VAL A 45 -33.95 3.36 47.48
N LEU A 46 -33.24 3.74 48.55
CA LEU A 46 -31.80 3.95 48.53
C LEU A 46 -31.04 2.66 48.20
N ARG A 47 -31.44 1.52 48.76
CA ARG A 47 -30.84 0.22 48.42
C ARG A 47 -30.98 -0.08 46.92
N ARG A 48 -32.18 0.11 46.36
CA ARG A 48 -32.42 -0.13 44.94
C ARG A 48 -31.66 0.85 44.04
N LEU A 49 -31.57 2.12 44.43
CA LEU A 49 -30.77 3.13 43.74
C LEU A 49 -29.28 2.75 43.72
N LYS A 50 -28.72 2.29 44.85
CA LYS A 50 -27.32 1.84 44.92
C LYS A 50 -27.05 0.63 44.02
N ASN A 51 -27.92 -0.37 44.05
CA ASN A 51 -27.79 -1.53 43.16
C ASN A 51 -27.83 -1.10 41.68
N LYS A 52 -28.69 -0.13 41.34
CA LYS A 52 -28.78 0.36 39.97
C LYS A 52 -27.61 1.24 39.56
N GLU A 53 -27.03 2.00 40.49
CA GLU A 53 -25.78 2.75 40.29
C GLU A 53 -24.63 1.80 39.94
N GLU A 54 -24.48 0.69 40.68
CA GLU A 54 -23.45 -0.32 40.43
C GLU A 54 -23.60 -0.94 39.04
N GLU A 55 -24.80 -1.39 38.68
CA GLU A 55 -25.11 -1.91 37.35
C GLU A 55 -24.79 -0.89 36.24
N TRP A 56 -25.16 0.38 36.44
CA TRP A 56 -24.88 1.43 35.46
C TRP A 56 -23.39 1.77 35.36
N ARG A 57 -22.63 1.71 36.46
CA ARG A 57 -21.17 1.88 36.41
C ARG A 57 -20.51 0.76 35.63
N GLU A 58 -20.94 -0.49 35.84
CA GLU A 58 -20.41 -1.64 35.09
C GLU A 58 -20.72 -1.51 33.59
N ALA A 59 -21.97 -1.18 33.25
CA ALA A 59 -22.36 -0.93 31.87
C ALA A 59 -21.57 0.22 31.23
N GLN A 60 -21.40 1.34 31.95
CA GLN A 60 -20.62 2.48 31.48
C GLN A 60 -19.15 2.11 31.22
N LYS A 61 -18.53 1.31 32.09
CA LYS A 61 -17.17 0.79 31.88
C LYS A 61 -17.10 -0.06 30.60
N GLY A 62 -18.07 -0.94 30.39
CA GLY A 62 -18.19 -1.77 29.18
C GLY A 62 -18.32 -0.92 27.91
N PHE A 63 -19.25 0.04 27.89
CA PHE A 63 -19.45 0.93 26.76
C PHE A 63 -18.21 1.80 26.47
N ASN A 64 -17.57 2.36 27.49
CA ASN A 64 -16.37 3.17 27.32
C ASN A 64 -15.18 2.35 26.79
N LYS A 65 -15.09 1.07 27.14
CA LYS A 65 -14.07 0.17 26.58
C LYS A 65 -14.34 -0.06 25.10
N ILE A 66 -15.54 -0.51 24.75
CA ILE A 66 -15.94 -0.78 23.36
C ILE A 66 -15.79 0.49 22.51
N TRP A 67 -16.30 1.62 23.00
CA TRP A 67 -16.22 2.89 22.28
C TRP A 67 -14.77 3.29 21.99
N ARG A 68 -13.87 3.18 22.98
CA ARG A 68 -12.44 3.45 22.77
C ARG A 68 -11.81 2.50 21.76
N GLU A 69 -12.05 1.19 21.90
CA GLU A 69 -11.50 0.18 20.99
C GLU A 69 -12.00 0.38 19.55
N GLN A 70 -13.29 0.66 19.36
CA GLN A 70 -13.86 0.92 18.04
C GLN A 70 -13.32 2.23 17.47
N ASN A 71 -13.30 3.31 18.27
CA ASN A 71 -12.82 4.60 17.81
C ASN A 71 -11.33 4.51 17.40
N GLU A 72 -10.47 3.92 18.21
CA GLU A 72 -9.05 3.74 17.89
C GLU A 72 -8.85 2.92 16.60
N LYS A 73 -9.61 1.83 16.43
CA LYS A 73 -9.49 0.94 15.27
C LYS A 73 -9.99 1.57 13.96
N TYR A 74 -11.02 2.41 14.03
CA TYR A 74 -11.72 2.89 12.84
C TYR A 74 -11.60 4.39 12.59
N TYR A 75 -11.04 5.18 13.51
CA TYR A 75 -10.95 6.64 13.36
C TYR A 75 -10.29 7.03 12.03
N LEU A 76 -9.07 6.56 11.78
CA LEU A 76 -8.36 6.87 10.52
C LEU A 76 -9.10 6.35 9.28
N LYS A 77 -9.72 5.18 9.37
CA LYS A 77 -10.52 4.61 8.26
C LYS A 77 -11.77 5.43 7.99
N SER A 78 -12.37 6.01 9.03
CA SER A 78 -13.57 6.85 8.91
C SER A 78 -13.29 8.21 8.27
N LEU A 79 -12.03 8.64 8.26
CA LEU A 79 -11.60 9.85 7.56
C LEU A 79 -11.51 9.64 6.04
N ASP A 80 -11.50 8.40 5.57
CA ASP A 80 -11.44 8.04 4.16
C ASP A 80 -12.71 7.30 3.71
N HIS A 81 -13.72 8.06 3.31
CA HIS A 81 -14.97 7.52 2.78
C HIS A 81 -14.81 6.81 1.41
N GLN A 82 -13.70 7.06 0.70
CA GLN A 82 -13.42 6.48 -0.62
C GLN A 82 -12.61 5.18 -0.53
N GLY A 83 -11.77 5.04 0.50
CA GLY A 83 -10.86 3.92 0.70
C GLY A 83 -11.54 2.56 0.80
N ILE A 84 -12.79 2.50 1.30
CA ILE A 84 -13.55 1.25 1.42
C ILE A 84 -13.74 0.58 0.05
N ASN A 85 -14.07 1.37 -0.98
CA ASN A 85 -14.36 0.84 -2.32
C ASN A 85 -13.13 0.87 -3.24
N PHE A 86 -12.07 1.57 -2.85
CA PHE A 86 -10.86 1.77 -3.66
C PHE A 86 -10.33 0.46 -4.23
N LYS A 87 -10.02 -0.53 -3.38
CA LYS A 87 -9.40 -1.79 -3.83
C LYS A 87 -10.29 -2.55 -4.82
N GLN A 88 -11.60 -2.60 -4.60
CA GLN A 88 -12.51 -3.34 -5.47
C GLN A 88 -12.67 -2.64 -6.82
N ASN A 89 -12.82 -1.31 -6.81
CA ASN A 89 -12.94 -0.52 -8.02
C ASN A 89 -11.65 -0.56 -8.83
N ASP A 90 -10.50 -0.47 -8.16
CA ASP A 90 -9.19 -0.45 -8.78
C ASP A 90 -8.88 -1.77 -9.51
N VAL A 91 -9.11 -2.91 -8.84
CA VAL A 91 -8.95 -4.23 -9.46
C VAL A 91 -9.87 -4.38 -10.67
N LYS A 92 -11.07 -3.80 -10.65
CA LYS A 92 -11.98 -3.84 -11.81
C LYS A 92 -11.44 -2.97 -12.95
N ALA A 93 -10.98 -1.76 -12.66
CA ALA A 93 -10.46 -0.81 -13.64
C ALA A 93 -9.19 -1.31 -14.34
N LEU A 94 -8.31 -2.02 -13.62
CA LEU A 94 -7.05 -2.54 -14.15
C LEU A 94 -7.19 -3.84 -14.97
N ARG A 95 -8.41 -4.39 -15.14
CA ARG A 95 -8.61 -5.58 -15.97
C ARG A 95 -8.51 -5.24 -17.45
N SER A 96 -8.02 -6.19 -18.24
CA SER A 96 -7.86 -6.05 -19.69
C SER A 96 -9.12 -5.55 -20.38
N LYS A 97 -10.30 -6.09 -20.06
CA LYS A 97 -11.56 -5.63 -20.64
C LYS A 97 -11.84 -4.14 -20.38
N SER A 98 -11.56 -3.66 -19.17
CA SER A 98 -11.75 -2.25 -18.84
C SER A 98 -10.76 -1.36 -19.59
N LEU A 99 -9.51 -1.79 -19.72
CA LEU A 99 -8.49 -1.05 -20.47
C LEU A 99 -8.76 -1.06 -21.99
N PHE A 100 -9.29 -2.15 -22.55
CA PHE A 100 -9.69 -2.19 -23.96
C PHE A 100 -10.87 -1.27 -24.22
N ASN A 101 -11.91 -1.34 -23.39
CA ASN A 101 -13.04 -0.42 -23.48
C ASN A 101 -12.61 1.06 -23.37
N GLU A 102 -11.58 1.37 -22.58
CA GLU A 102 -11.02 2.71 -22.47
C GLU A 102 -10.45 3.21 -23.80
N ILE A 103 -9.57 2.44 -24.45
CA ILE A 103 -8.96 2.85 -25.72
C ILE A 103 -9.96 2.83 -26.89
N GLU A 104 -10.92 1.91 -26.89
CA GLU A 104 -12.01 1.88 -27.87
C GLU A 104 -12.88 3.14 -27.74
N ALA A 105 -13.25 3.52 -26.52
CA ALA A 105 -14.04 4.74 -26.29
C ALA A 105 -13.28 6.01 -26.73
N LEU A 106 -11.97 6.09 -26.46
CA LEU A 106 -11.14 7.22 -26.91
C LEU A 106 -11.03 7.28 -28.44
N LEU A 107 -11.00 6.12 -29.12
CA LEU A 107 -10.99 6.06 -30.58
C LEU A 107 -12.34 6.50 -31.16
N ASP A 108 -13.45 6.01 -30.61
CA ASP A 108 -14.80 6.37 -31.05
C ASP A 108 -15.08 7.88 -30.86
N GLU A 109 -14.59 8.47 -29.76
CA GLU A 109 -14.64 9.92 -29.52
C GLU A 109 -13.71 10.71 -30.46
N GLY A 110 -12.56 10.12 -30.79
CA GLY A 110 -11.52 10.71 -31.65
C GLY A 110 -11.83 10.69 -33.15
N ASP A 111 -12.75 9.84 -33.62
CA ASP A 111 -13.13 9.72 -35.05
C ASP A 111 -13.87 10.98 -35.59
N HIS A 112 -14.17 11.95 -34.71
CA HIS A 112 -14.62 13.30 -35.09
C HIS A 112 -13.48 14.30 -35.33
N HIS A 113 -12.24 13.97 -34.97
CA HIS A 113 -11.07 14.76 -35.29
C HIS A 113 -10.44 14.22 -36.59
N GLU A 114 -10.61 14.95 -37.69
CA GLU A 114 -9.90 14.69 -38.94
C GLU A 114 -8.38 14.70 -38.70
N ASN A 115 -7.77 13.52 -38.49
CA ASN A 115 -6.41 13.11 -38.84
C ASN A 115 -5.97 11.89 -38.01
N GLY A 116 -5.31 10.92 -38.64
CA GLY A 116 -4.84 9.66 -38.04
C GLY A 116 -3.72 9.81 -37.00
N GLY A 117 -4.03 10.48 -35.90
CA GLY A 117 -3.19 10.61 -34.70
C GLY A 117 -3.15 9.33 -33.85
N PRO A 118 -2.35 9.32 -32.79
CA PRO A 118 -2.26 8.18 -31.89
C PRO A 118 -3.58 7.93 -31.15
N HIS A 119 -3.95 6.66 -30.99
CA HIS A 119 -5.14 6.24 -30.23
C HIS A 119 -5.13 6.70 -28.77
N MET A 120 -3.94 6.90 -28.20
CA MET A 120 -3.76 7.33 -26.82
C MET A 120 -2.40 8.00 -26.66
N VAL A 121 -2.34 9.06 -25.85
CA VAL A 121 -1.10 9.71 -25.44
C VAL A 121 -0.89 9.48 -23.95
N LEU A 122 0.30 8.99 -23.58
CA LEU A 122 0.65 8.62 -22.21
C LEU A 122 1.78 9.51 -21.68
N PRO A 123 1.49 10.54 -20.87
CA PRO A 123 2.52 11.45 -20.36
C PRO A 123 3.30 10.84 -19.19
N TYR A 124 4.61 10.68 -19.33
CA TYR A 124 5.51 10.30 -18.24
C TYR A 124 6.22 11.55 -17.73
N LYS A 125 5.78 12.07 -16.58
CA LYS A 125 6.29 13.34 -16.04
C LYS A 125 7.70 13.24 -15.47
N ASP A 126 8.01 12.12 -14.84
CA ASP A 126 9.30 11.88 -14.19
C ASP A 126 9.86 10.55 -14.69
N LYS A 127 10.98 10.63 -15.42
CA LYS A 127 11.67 9.46 -15.98
C LYS A 127 12.46 8.70 -14.91
N SER A 128 12.78 9.30 -13.76
CA SER A 128 13.48 8.62 -12.67
C SER A 128 12.65 7.48 -12.07
N VAL A 129 11.32 7.62 -12.11
CA VAL A 129 10.36 6.60 -11.63
C VAL A 129 10.42 5.30 -12.46
N LEU A 130 10.96 5.35 -13.68
CA LEU A 130 11.14 4.16 -14.51
C LEU A 130 12.04 3.12 -13.83
N ASP A 131 13.06 3.58 -13.10
CA ASP A 131 14.00 2.70 -12.41
C ASP A 131 13.34 2.01 -11.21
N ASP A 132 12.58 2.77 -10.43
CA ASP A 132 11.81 2.23 -9.31
C ASP A 132 10.73 1.25 -9.78
N ALA A 133 10.00 1.59 -10.85
CA ALA A 133 8.99 0.73 -11.45
C ALA A 133 9.61 -0.60 -11.93
N ALA A 134 10.73 -0.54 -12.65
CA ALA A 134 11.45 -1.72 -13.12
C ALA A 134 11.90 -2.60 -11.94
N ASN A 135 12.48 -2.02 -10.89
CA ASN A 135 12.93 -2.75 -9.71
C ASN A 135 11.77 -3.41 -8.95
N LEU A 136 10.64 -2.72 -8.80
CA LEU A 136 9.43 -3.29 -8.18
C LEU A 136 8.88 -4.47 -8.97
N LEU A 137 8.80 -4.36 -10.30
CA LEU A 137 8.34 -5.43 -11.19
C LEU A 137 9.28 -6.63 -11.16
N ILE A 138 10.59 -6.41 -11.25
CA ILE A 138 11.61 -7.47 -11.17
C ILE A 138 11.55 -8.17 -9.82
N HIS A 139 11.45 -7.41 -8.72
CA HIS A 139 11.34 -7.98 -7.37
C HIS A 139 10.07 -8.83 -7.23
N HIS A 140 8.95 -8.41 -7.81
CA HIS A 140 7.72 -9.20 -7.82
C HIS A 140 7.88 -10.49 -8.64
N VAL A 141 8.40 -10.39 -9.88
CA VAL A 141 8.59 -11.52 -10.80
C VAL A 141 9.55 -12.56 -10.23
N LYS A 142 10.63 -12.14 -9.54
CA LYS A 142 11.57 -13.07 -8.88
C LYS A 142 10.85 -14.03 -7.92
N ARG A 143 9.83 -13.56 -7.19
CA ARG A 143 9.05 -14.34 -6.20
C ARG A 143 7.95 -15.21 -6.80
N GLN A 144 7.68 -15.09 -8.09
CA GLN A 144 6.67 -15.92 -8.77
C GLN A 144 7.29 -17.28 -9.10
N THR A 145 6.71 -18.35 -8.55
CA THR A 145 7.15 -19.74 -8.81
C THR A 145 6.61 -20.29 -10.13
N ALA A 146 5.52 -19.72 -10.64
CA ALA A 146 4.91 -20.11 -11.91
C ALA A 146 5.67 -19.60 -13.16
N ILE A 147 6.63 -18.69 -13.01
CA ILE A 147 7.42 -18.12 -14.11
C ILE A 147 8.79 -18.80 -14.13
N HIS A 148 9.18 -19.35 -15.28
CA HIS A 148 10.45 -20.06 -15.46
C HIS A 148 11.65 -19.10 -15.50
N LYS A 149 12.86 -19.62 -15.21
CA LYS A 149 14.11 -18.83 -15.15
C LYS A 149 14.37 -18.04 -16.43
N GLU A 150 14.25 -18.68 -17.59
CA GLU A 150 14.42 -18.00 -18.89
C GLU A 150 13.45 -16.83 -19.09
N ASP A 151 12.19 -17.00 -18.70
CA ASP A 151 11.19 -15.93 -18.82
C ASP A 151 11.46 -14.80 -17.84
N LYS A 152 11.95 -15.10 -16.63
CA LYS A 152 12.42 -14.07 -15.68
C LYS A 152 13.56 -13.25 -16.28
N GLN A 153 14.51 -13.90 -16.96
CA GLN A 153 15.62 -13.21 -17.65
C GLN A 153 15.11 -12.34 -18.80
N ARG A 154 14.19 -12.84 -19.63
CA ARG A 154 13.56 -12.06 -20.71
C ARG A 154 12.81 -10.84 -20.17
N ILE A 155 12.06 -11.01 -19.08
CA ILE A 155 11.35 -9.89 -18.41
C ILE A 155 12.35 -8.87 -17.85
N LYS A 156 13.45 -9.33 -17.24
CA LYS A 156 14.50 -8.43 -16.73
C LYS A 156 15.14 -7.61 -17.85
N LEU A 157 15.46 -8.23 -18.99
CA LEU A 157 15.99 -7.55 -20.18
C LEU A 157 14.99 -6.54 -20.75
N LEU A 158 13.72 -6.92 -20.85
CA LEU A 158 12.66 -6.03 -21.28
C LEU A 158 12.61 -4.77 -20.40
N LEU A 159 12.59 -4.95 -19.07
CA LEU A 159 12.44 -3.84 -18.12
C LEU A 159 13.70 -2.99 -17.95
N ARG A 160 14.91 -3.56 -18.03
CA ARG A 160 16.16 -2.83 -17.79
C ARG A 160 16.80 -2.23 -19.04
N HIS A 161 16.53 -2.79 -20.22
CA HIS A 161 17.13 -2.34 -21.47
C HIS A 161 16.09 -1.80 -22.44
N PHE A 162 15.13 -2.64 -22.86
CA PHE A 162 14.19 -2.26 -23.92
C PHE A 162 13.30 -1.08 -23.52
N ILE A 163 12.75 -1.09 -22.30
CA ILE A 163 11.90 0.01 -21.84
C ILE A 163 12.70 1.31 -21.70
N PRO A 164 13.86 1.35 -21.05
CA PRO A 164 14.70 2.54 -21.06
C PRO A 164 15.03 3.05 -22.46
N ASP A 165 15.40 2.15 -23.39
CA ASP A 165 15.65 2.52 -24.79
C ASP A 165 14.42 3.18 -25.45
N LEU A 166 13.21 2.66 -25.18
CA LEU A 166 11.95 3.21 -25.69
C LEU A 166 11.68 4.63 -25.19
N PHE A 167 12.12 4.97 -23.98
CA PHE A 167 11.92 6.28 -23.35
C PHE A 167 13.13 7.20 -23.44
N PHE A 168 14.17 6.79 -24.17
CA PHE A 168 15.46 7.46 -24.20
C PHE A 168 16.05 7.69 -22.79
N HIS A 169 15.89 6.70 -21.92
CA HIS A 169 16.41 6.67 -20.56
C HIS A 169 17.64 5.76 -20.50
N PRO A 170 18.65 6.04 -19.65
CA PRO A 170 19.81 5.18 -19.53
C PRO A 170 19.44 3.74 -19.18
N ARG A 171 20.08 2.77 -19.85
CA ARG A 171 19.93 1.35 -19.52
C ARG A 171 20.40 1.08 -18.10
N GLN A 172 19.69 0.20 -17.40
CA GLN A 172 20.08 -0.24 -16.07
C GLN A 172 20.98 -1.47 -16.14
N GLU A 173 21.96 -1.57 -15.25
CA GLU A 173 22.82 -2.74 -15.13
C GLU A 173 21.99 -4.00 -14.87
N LEU A 174 22.26 -5.09 -15.57
CA LEU A 174 21.70 -6.40 -15.23
C LEU A 174 22.49 -6.92 -14.02
N SER A 175 21.88 -7.00 -12.82
CA SER A 175 22.63 -7.55 -11.66
C SER A 175 23.05 -8.99 -11.94
N ASP A 176 24.25 -9.33 -11.51
CA ASP A 176 24.97 -10.55 -11.86
C ASP A 176 24.48 -11.81 -11.12
N ASP A 177 23.39 -11.70 -10.34
CA ASP A 177 22.90 -12.70 -9.38
C ASP A 177 22.26 -13.95 -10.00
N GLU A 178 22.56 -14.29 -11.26
CA GLU A 178 22.13 -15.54 -11.89
C GLU A 178 23.28 -16.35 -12.53
N ARG A 179 24.53 -16.08 -12.15
CA ARG A 179 25.62 -17.04 -12.36
C ARG A 179 25.60 -18.06 -11.22
N ASP A 180 25.28 -19.30 -11.60
CA ASP A 180 25.64 -20.56 -10.95
C ASP A 180 25.02 -20.88 -9.58
N ASP A 181 23.89 -21.60 -9.60
CA ASP A 181 23.38 -22.40 -8.48
C ASP A 181 23.03 -23.85 -8.93
N ASP A 182 23.54 -24.30 -10.09
CA ASP A 182 23.23 -25.61 -10.68
C ASP A 182 24.40 -26.62 -10.69
N ASP A 183 25.53 -26.34 -10.01
CA ASP A 183 26.73 -27.21 -10.08
C ASP A 183 26.99 -28.12 -8.86
N ASP A 184 26.09 -28.23 -7.86
CA ASP A 184 26.32 -29.09 -6.68
C ASP A 184 25.22 -30.13 -6.43
N LYS A 185 24.96 -31.01 -7.41
CA LYS A 185 24.33 -32.32 -7.15
C LYS A 185 24.95 -33.44 -7.97
N ASP A 186 26.22 -33.75 -7.69
CA ASP A 186 26.78 -35.06 -8.01
C ASP A 186 27.16 -35.76 -6.70
N ASP A 187 26.29 -36.65 -6.21
CA ASP A 187 26.69 -37.69 -5.27
C ASP A 187 25.90 -38.97 -5.58
N SER A 188 26.54 -39.89 -6.29
CA SER A 188 26.14 -41.29 -6.41
C SER A 188 27.33 -42.16 -6.05
N PRO A 189 27.27 -42.98 -4.99
CA PRO A 189 28.41 -43.80 -4.61
C PRO A 189 28.35 -45.22 -5.18
N SER A 190 29.56 -45.70 -5.50
CA SER A 190 30.04 -47.10 -5.50
C SER A 190 29.84 -47.99 -6.73
N GLY A 191 30.97 -48.52 -7.21
CA GLY A 191 31.03 -49.70 -8.10
C GLY A 191 32.44 -49.99 -8.64
N SER A 192 33.29 -50.61 -7.82
CA SER A 192 34.66 -51.09 -8.13
C SER A 192 34.74 -52.01 -9.35
N GLN A 193 35.82 -51.89 -10.16
CA GLN A 193 36.70 -53.02 -10.56
C GLN A 193 37.95 -52.58 -11.33
N SER A 194 38.95 -53.46 -11.31
CA SER A 194 40.40 -53.22 -11.42
C SER A 194 41.06 -53.59 -12.76
N LEU A 195 42.30 -53.10 -12.91
CA LEU A 195 43.50 -53.70 -13.55
C LEU A 195 43.88 -53.40 -15.03
N THR A 196 45.12 -52.91 -15.13
CA THR A 196 46.22 -53.27 -16.08
C THR A 196 46.37 -52.57 -17.43
N THR A 197 47.45 -51.77 -17.59
CA THR A 197 48.66 -52.06 -18.40
C THR A 197 49.31 -50.78 -18.97
N LEU A 198 50.64 -50.74 -18.91
CA LEU A 198 51.54 -49.73 -19.49
C LEU A 198 51.82 -50.05 -20.97
N GLY A 199 51.93 -49.04 -21.83
CA GLY A 199 52.40 -49.22 -23.22
C GLY A 199 52.59 -47.91 -23.99
N LEU A 200 53.79 -47.75 -24.57
CA LEU A 200 54.36 -46.57 -25.23
C LEU A 200 53.89 -46.35 -26.69
N GLN A 201 54.00 -45.08 -27.13
CA GLN A 201 54.29 -44.56 -28.49
C GLN A 201 53.22 -44.66 -29.61
N GLY A 202 53.05 -43.54 -30.34
CA GLY A 202 52.55 -43.56 -31.73
C GLY A 202 51.85 -42.29 -32.23
N SER A 203 52.63 -41.34 -32.74
CA SER A 203 52.26 -40.14 -33.51
C SER A 203 51.08 -40.25 -34.50
N ARG A 204 50.17 -39.25 -34.52
CA ARG A 204 49.75 -38.52 -35.75
C ARG A 204 48.77 -37.35 -35.49
N ASN A 205 49.10 -36.22 -36.12
CA ASN A 205 48.37 -34.95 -36.24
C ASN A 205 46.85 -35.02 -36.39
N LYS A 206 46.13 -34.08 -35.73
CA LYS A 206 45.11 -33.26 -36.40
C LYS A 206 44.86 -31.92 -35.68
N VAL A 207 44.92 -30.88 -36.51
CA VAL A 207 44.71 -29.44 -36.31
C VAL A 207 43.29 -29.13 -35.79
N ALA A 208 43.17 -28.22 -34.81
CA ALA A 208 42.26 -27.06 -34.84
C ALA A 208 42.29 -26.25 -33.52
N THR A 209 43.09 -25.19 -33.54
CA THR A 209 42.74 -23.81 -33.15
C THR A 209 42.09 -23.58 -31.78
N SER A 210 42.95 -23.31 -30.80
CA SER A 210 42.68 -22.39 -29.70
C SER A 210 42.66 -20.94 -30.23
N THR A 211 41.51 -20.27 -30.15
CA THR A 211 41.48 -18.80 -30.13
C THR A 211 40.63 -18.36 -28.95
N SER A 212 41.29 -18.24 -27.81
CA SER A 212 40.94 -17.27 -26.79
C SER A 212 40.85 -15.88 -27.43
N SER A 213 39.65 -15.34 -27.52
CA SER A 213 39.47 -13.91 -27.75
C SER A 213 38.48 -13.37 -26.73
N SER A 214 39.07 -12.89 -25.64
CA SER A 214 38.54 -11.86 -24.78
C SER A 214 37.92 -10.73 -25.61
N ILE A 215 36.59 -10.70 -25.71
CA ILE A 215 35.86 -9.49 -26.12
C ILE A 215 35.56 -8.72 -24.85
N SER A 216 36.60 -8.02 -24.38
CA SER A 216 36.45 -6.83 -23.56
C SER A 216 36.64 -5.66 -24.54
N LYS A 217 35.56 -4.95 -24.89
CA LYS A 217 35.61 -3.56 -25.38
C LYS A 217 34.21 -2.99 -25.61
N ASN A 218 33.84 -2.12 -24.67
CA ASN A 218 33.12 -0.86 -24.87
C ASN A 218 31.72 -0.95 -25.50
N GLU A 219 30.73 -1.30 -24.69
CA GLU A 219 29.37 -0.81 -24.90
C GLU A 219 29.41 0.70 -24.58
N SER A 220 29.61 1.50 -25.62
CA SER A 220 29.60 2.96 -25.49
C SER A 220 28.27 3.39 -24.88
N ASP A 221 28.32 4.14 -23.77
CA ASP A 221 27.21 4.97 -23.30
C ASP A 221 26.56 5.66 -24.50
N ILE A 222 25.42 5.12 -24.96
CA ILE A 222 24.62 5.75 -25.99
C ILE A 222 24.03 6.98 -25.31
N LYS A 223 24.74 8.11 -25.40
CA LYS A 223 24.24 9.37 -24.87
C LYS A 223 22.92 9.67 -25.53
N VAL A 224 21.91 9.86 -24.69
CA VAL A 224 20.56 10.22 -25.10
C VAL A 224 20.63 11.45 -26.02
N PRO A 225 20.05 11.41 -27.22
CA PRO A 225 20.03 12.55 -28.13
C PRO A 225 19.47 13.80 -27.43
N VAL A 226 20.04 14.98 -27.70
CA VAL A 226 19.69 16.22 -26.97
C VAL A 226 18.20 16.56 -27.08
N HIS A 227 17.56 16.28 -28.21
CA HIS A 227 16.12 16.46 -28.37
C HIS A 227 15.28 15.54 -27.48
N ALA A 228 15.78 14.33 -27.17
CA ALA A 228 15.11 13.38 -26.28
C ALA A 228 15.27 13.72 -24.77
N LEU A 229 16.07 14.73 -24.45
CA LEU A 229 16.19 15.32 -23.12
C LEU A 229 15.20 16.48 -22.89
N SER A 230 14.43 16.88 -23.90
CA SER A 230 13.37 17.87 -23.72
C SER A 230 12.21 17.26 -22.93
N ASP A 231 11.65 18.05 -22.01
CA ASP A 231 10.41 17.73 -21.29
C ASP A 231 9.17 18.22 -22.07
N ASP A 232 9.35 18.89 -23.22
CA ASP A 232 8.27 19.32 -24.08
C ASP A 232 7.68 18.11 -24.86
N PRO A 233 6.40 17.75 -24.65
CA PRO A 233 5.74 16.66 -25.35
C PRO A 233 5.69 16.84 -26.88
N GLU A 234 5.80 18.06 -27.37
CA GLU A 234 5.84 18.35 -28.82
C GLU A 234 7.25 18.14 -29.42
N GLU A 235 8.31 18.17 -28.60
CA GLU A 235 9.70 18.03 -29.04
C GLU A 235 10.24 16.61 -28.89
N ALA A 236 9.76 15.85 -27.91
CA ALA A 236 10.25 14.51 -27.60
C ALA A 236 9.12 13.51 -27.28
N TYR A 237 8.78 12.66 -28.25
CA TYR A 237 7.82 11.58 -28.05
C TYR A 237 8.27 10.28 -28.70
N THR A 238 7.78 9.17 -28.14
CA THR A 238 7.93 7.84 -28.73
C THR A 238 6.57 7.38 -29.25
N LEU A 239 6.45 7.27 -30.58
CA LEU A 239 5.28 6.67 -31.21
C LEU A 239 5.47 5.16 -31.29
N PHE A 240 4.56 4.42 -30.66
CA PHE A 240 4.61 2.96 -30.62
C PHE A 240 3.34 2.35 -31.20
N MET A 241 3.48 1.63 -32.31
CA MET A 241 2.40 0.82 -32.90
C MET A 241 2.52 -0.60 -32.38
N GLY A 242 1.54 -1.03 -31.58
CA GLY A 242 1.62 -2.27 -30.82
C GLY A 242 0.40 -3.16 -30.97
N SER A 243 0.56 -4.43 -30.62
CA SER A 243 -0.56 -5.35 -30.43
C SER A 243 -1.28 -5.08 -29.10
N ASN A 244 -2.44 -5.71 -28.91
CA ASN A 244 -3.22 -5.63 -27.67
C ASN A 244 -2.38 -5.94 -26.41
N ASN A 245 -1.42 -6.86 -26.50
CA ASN A 245 -0.55 -7.22 -25.38
C ASN A 245 0.40 -6.07 -25.00
N TRP A 246 0.98 -5.41 -26.00
CA TRP A 246 1.82 -4.24 -25.77
C TRP A 246 1.03 -3.07 -25.22
N TYR A 247 -0.18 -2.84 -25.74
CA TYR A 247 -1.08 -1.83 -25.20
C TYR A 247 -1.35 -2.08 -23.70
N LEU A 248 -1.77 -3.30 -23.34
CA LEU A 248 -2.03 -3.65 -21.95
C LEU A 248 -0.80 -3.44 -21.07
N PHE A 249 0.36 -3.91 -21.52
CA PHE A 249 1.61 -3.77 -20.78
C PHE A 249 1.95 -2.28 -20.57
N LEU A 250 1.99 -1.48 -21.64
CA LEU A 250 2.37 -0.07 -21.58
C LEU A 250 1.36 0.76 -20.79
N ARG A 251 0.05 0.45 -20.89
CA ARG A 251 -0.99 1.11 -20.11
C ARG A 251 -0.86 0.82 -18.61
N LEU A 252 -0.66 -0.44 -18.24
CA LEU A 252 -0.44 -0.83 -16.83
C LEU A 252 0.87 -0.26 -16.29
N HIS A 253 1.93 -0.29 -17.09
CA HIS A 253 3.22 0.30 -16.75
C HIS A 253 3.09 1.82 -16.53
N HIS A 254 2.37 2.52 -17.40
CA HIS A 254 2.09 3.94 -17.22
C HIS A 254 1.31 4.21 -15.93
N ILE A 255 0.24 3.47 -15.65
CA ILE A 255 -0.55 3.64 -14.42
C ILE A 255 0.33 3.42 -13.18
N LEU A 256 1.23 2.44 -13.21
CA LEU A 256 2.19 2.21 -12.12
C LEU A 256 3.09 3.43 -11.93
N CYS A 257 3.73 3.92 -13.00
CA CYS A 257 4.64 5.07 -12.93
C CYS A 257 3.91 6.35 -12.49
N GLU A 258 2.72 6.60 -13.01
CA GLU A 258 1.89 7.75 -12.64
C GLU A 258 1.54 7.71 -11.13
N ARG A 259 1.18 6.54 -10.61
CA ARG A 259 0.87 6.36 -9.19
C ARG A 259 2.09 6.52 -8.30
N LEU A 260 3.23 5.96 -8.70
CA LEU A 260 4.49 6.13 -7.98
C LEU A 260 4.88 7.60 -7.91
N THR A 261 4.79 8.32 -9.03
CA THR A 261 5.04 9.77 -9.09
C THR A 261 4.12 10.53 -8.15
N LYS A 262 2.80 10.28 -8.21
CA LYS A 262 1.81 10.91 -7.31
C LYS A 262 2.07 10.62 -5.84
N MET A 263 2.49 9.39 -5.51
CA MET A 263 2.84 9.02 -4.14
C MET A 263 4.10 9.75 -3.67
N TYR A 264 5.11 9.84 -4.52
CA TYR A 264 6.34 10.59 -4.24
C TYR A 264 6.05 12.07 -4.02
N ASP A 265 5.33 12.73 -4.93
CA ASP A 265 4.97 14.15 -4.81
C ASP A 265 4.22 14.42 -3.50
N ARG A 266 3.28 13.54 -3.14
CA ARG A 266 2.52 13.69 -1.90
C ARG A 266 3.39 13.45 -0.67
N ALA A 267 4.34 12.51 -0.72
CA ALA A 267 5.27 12.26 0.36
C ALA A 267 6.20 13.45 0.59
N VAL A 268 6.72 14.06 -0.48
CA VAL A 268 7.53 15.29 -0.41
C VAL A 268 6.73 16.43 0.21
N ALA A 269 5.51 16.69 -0.28
CA ALA A 269 4.65 17.72 0.29
C ALA A 269 4.36 17.50 1.78
N LEU A 270 4.11 16.26 2.20
CA LEU A 270 3.89 15.93 3.61
C LEU A 270 5.14 16.13 4.47
N ALA A 271 6.33 15.81 3.95
CA ALA A 271 7.60 16.03 4.63
C ALA A 271 7.87 17.54 4.80
N ASP A 272 7.57 18.35 3.79
CA ASP A 272 7.68 19.81 3.85
C ASP A 272 6.68 20.42 4.84
N GLU A 273 5.42 19.97 4.82
CA GLU A 273 4.40 20.34 5.79
C GLU A 273 4.88 19.99 7.22
N GLU A 274 5.37 18.78 7.46
CA GLU A 274 5.88 18.36 8.76
C GLU A 274 7.08 19.21 9.21
N ALA A 275 8.02 19.51 8.31
CA ALA A 275 9.16 20.37 8.60
C ALA A 275 8.73 21.78 9.01
N ALA A 276 7.76 22.37 8.30
CA ALA A 276 7.19 23.68 8.61
C ALA A 276 6.43 23.66 9.95
N TYR A 277 5.59 22.64 10.18
CA TYR A 277 4.87 22.48 11.46
C TYR A 277 5.82 22.27 12.62
N LYS A 278 6.92 21.53 12.45
CA LYS A 278 7.93 21.31 13.49
C LYS A 278 8.58 22.62 13.93
N GLN A 279 8.77 23.58 13.03
CA GLN A 279 9.28 24.91 13.37
C GLN A 279 8.25 25.74 14.17
N GLN A 280 6.96 25.55 13.90
CA GLN A 280 5.86 26.23 14.62
C GLN A 280 5.42 25.51 15.90
N ARG A 281 5.83 24.25 16.06
CA ARG A 281 5.54 23.44 17.23
C ARG A 281 6.35 24.00 18.40
N LYS A 282 5.72 24.88 19.19
CA LYS A 282 6.21 25.20 20.55
C LYS A 282 6.50 23.86 21.23
N GLU A 283 7.65 23.77 21.92
CA GLU A 283 8.01 22.60 22.73
C GLU A 283 6.75 22.10 23.43
N SER A 284 6.43 20.82 23.23
CA SER A 284 5.22 20.20 23.77
C SER A 284 4.99 20.70 25.20
N ALA A 285 3.77 21.07 25.56
CA ALA A 285 3.46 21.50 26.93
C ALA A 285 4.01 20.50 27.97
N ALA A 286 4.13 19.22 27.63
CA ALA A 286 4.80 18.22 28.47
C ALA A 286 6.31 18.46 28.68
N VAL A 287 7.04 18.91 27.66
CA VAL A 287 8.46 19.31 27.74
C VAL A 287 8.60 20.65 28.48
N ALA A 288 7.76 21.63 28.13
CA ALA A 288 7.72 22.93 28.82
C ALA A 288 7.35 22.81 30.31
N LEU A 289 6.54 21.82 30.67
CA LEU A 289 6.14 21.49 32.05
C LEU A 289 7.00 20.40 32.71
N ARG A 290 8.08 19.93 32.06
CA ARG A 290 8.98 18.86 32.56
C ARG A 290 8.25 17.61 33.09
N LEU A 291 7.15 17.23 32.46
CA LEU A 291 6.41 16.03 32.84
C LEU A 291 7.16 14.80 32.33
N LYS A 292 7.64 13.95 33.24
CA LYS A 292 8.27 12.68 32.89
C LYS A 292 7.26 11.79 32.14
N PRO A 293 7.67 11.13 31.05
CA PRO A 293 6.84 10.09 30.44
C PRO A 293 6.60 8.98 31.47
N LYS A 294 5.36 8.49 31.54
CA LYS A 294 4.98 7.33 32.35
C LYS A 294 5.45 6.04 31.70
#